data_AF-A0A7W7VKB1-F1
#
_entry.id   AF-A0A7W7VKB1-F1
#
_cell.length_a   1.000
_cell.length_b   1.000
_cell.length_c   1.000
_cell.angle_alpha   90.00
_cell.angle_beta   90.00
_cell.angle_gamma   90.00
#
_symmetry.space_group_name_H-M   'P 1'
#
loop_
_entity.id
_entity.type
_entity.pdbx_description
1 polymer ?
#
loop_
_entity_poly.entity_id
_entity_poly.type
_entity_poly.pdbx_seq_one_letter_code
_entity_poly.pdbx_strand_id
1 'polypeptide(L)'
;MRNVQQRSIDASADEIGALLERVATSDGHLWPAPAWPPLVLDAGLTPGSKGGHGPIRYSVSEREPGRRLRFVFDPALGLDGHHEFLVVAEGPDRCRLTHTILGTARGRMRVLWPLVIRWLHEALVHDLFDNIERAATNRVTHPNRWSPWVRLLRRLRKTSRRRG
;
A
#
# COMPACT_ATOMS: atom_id res chain seq x y z
N MET A 1 -16.97 -4.36 -0.27
CA MET A 1 -16.04 -3.97 -1.36
C MET A 1 -14.78 -4.81 -1.25
N ARG A 2 -14.21 -5.22 -2.39
CA ARG A 2 -12.95 -5.97 -2.46
C ARG A 2 -12.06 -5.38 -3.55
N ASN A 3 -10.78 -5.21 -3.25
CA ASN A 3 -9.80 -4.66 -4.16
C ASN A 3 -8.46 -5.37 -3.95
N VAL A 4 -7.91 -5.97 -5.00
CA VAL A 4 -6.74 -6.85 -4.90
C VAL A 4 -5.73 -6.44 -5.96
N GLN A 5 -4.48 -6.27 -5.55
CA GLN A 5 -3.33 -6.09 -6.42
C GLN A 5 -2.35 -7.21 -6.11
N GLN A 6 -1.74 -7.78 -7.14
CA GLN A 6 -0.81 -8.89 -6.97
C GLN A 6 0.30 -8.80 -8.01
N ARG A 7 1.49 -9.26 -7.62
CA ARG A 7 2.65 -9.33 -8.49
C ARG A 7 3.47 -10.57 -8.16
N SER A 8 3.79 -11.37 -9.17
CA SER A 8 4.85 -12.37 -9.06
C SER A 8 6.19 -11.67 -9.26
N ILE A 9 7.17 -11.98 -8.41
CA ILE A 9 8.50 -11.41 -8.41
C ILE A 9 9.52 -12.55 -8.48
N ASP A 10 10.53 -12.40 -9.33
CA ASP A 10 11.65 -13.35 -9.46
C ASP A 10 12.67 -13.13 -8.31
N ALA A 11 12.18 -13.30 -7.09
CA ALA A 11 12.95 -13.28 -5.85
C ALA A 11 12.29 -14.24 -4.84
N SER A 12 13.09 -14.74 -3.90
CA SER A 12 12.59 -15.62 -2.84
C SER A 12 11.55 -14.92 -1.96
N ALA A 13 10.66 -15.70 -1.34
CA ALA A 13 9.67 -15.16 -0.41
C ALA A 13 10.34 -14.50 0.82
N ASP A 14 11.46 -15.04 1.28
CA ASP A 14 12.21 -14.51 2.43
C ASP A 14 12.80 -13.12 2.13
N GLU A 15 13.33 -12.94 0.92
CA GLU A 15 13.86 -11.65 0.48
C GLU A 15 12.77 -10.58 0.38
N ILE A 16 11.64 -10.91 -0.26
CA ILE A 16 10.49 -9.99 -0.36
C ILE A 16 9.87 -9.74 1.01
N GLY A 17 9.85 -10.75 1.88
CA GLY A 17 9.45 -10.63 3.28
C GLY A 17 10.30 -9.62 4.03
N ALA A 18 11.63 -9.75 3.95
CA ALA A 18 12.56 -8.83 4.59
C ALA A 18 12.45 -7.39 4.07
N LEU A 19 12.10 -7.21 2.78
CA LEU A 19 11.78 -5.89 2.21
C LEU A 19 10.46 -5.34 2.78
N LEU A 20 9.42 -6.17 2.87
CA LEU A 20 8.12 -5.76 3.42
C LEU A 20 8.24 -5.27 4.88
N GLU A 21 9.12 -5.87 5.68
CA GLU A 21 9.40 -5.43 7.06
C GLU A 21 9.96 -4.01 7.16
N ARG A 22 10.47 -3.46 6.04
CA ARG A 22 11.02 -2.10 5.95
C ARG A 22 10.08 -1.12 5.23
N VAL A 23 8.83 -1.52 4.94
CA VAL A 23 7.90 -0.66 4.18
C VAL A 23 7.53 0.64 4.91
N ALA A 24 7.55 0.61 6.25
CA ALA A 24 7.21 1.75 7.10
C ALA A 24 8.45 2.50 7.63
N THR A 25 9.66 2.10 7.22
CA THR A 25 10.90 2.75 7.64
C THR A 25 11.30 3.86 6.66
N SER A 26 11.99 4.88 7.16
CA SER A 26 12.38 6.05 6.36
C SER A 26 13.64 5.84 5.49
N ASP A 27 14.40 4.81 5.78
CA ASP A 27 15.71 4.49 5.20
C ASP A 27 15.64 3.72 3.87
N GLY A 28 14.53 3.05 3.57
CA GLY A 28 14.46 2.08 2.47
C GLY A 28 13.93 2.57 1.12
N HIS A 29 13.39 3.79 1.00
CA HIS A 29 12.69 4.28 -0.20
C HIS A 29 11.64 3.33 -0.81
N LEU A 30 11.22 2.29 -0.08
CA LEU A 30 10.26 1.29 -0.56
C LEU A 30 8.89 1.93 -0.72
N TRP A 31 8.45 2.67 0.31
CA TRP A 31 7.28 3.50 0.19
C TRP A 31 7.50 4.57 -0.89
N PRO A 32 6.56 4.75 -1.85
CA PRO A 32 6.76 5.62 -3.01
C PRO A 32 6.58 7.12 -2.69
N ALA A 33 7.24 7.59 -1.63
CA ALA A 33 7.42 9.01 -1.33
C ALA A 33 8.53 9.61 -2.24
N PRO A 34 8.47 10.91 -2.60
CA PRO A 34 7.44 11.90 -2.24
C PRO A 34 6.22 11.88 -3.19
N ALA A 35 6.16 10.95 -4.15
CA ALA A 35 5.02 10.87 -5.07
C ALA A 35 3.70 10.61 -4.33
N TRP A 36 3.74 9.89 -3.22
CA TRP A 36 2.62 9.65 -2.31
C TRP A 36 2.90 10.22 -0.92
N PRO A 37 1.87 10.58 -0.14
CA PRO A 37 2.06 10.92 1.26
C PRO A 37 2.83 9.80 1.98
N PRO A 38 3.80 10.12 2.85
CA PRO A 38 4.58 9.09 3.54
C PRO A 38 3.67 8.22 4.41
N LEU A 39 4.03 6.94 4.50
CA LEU A 39 3.52 6.05 5.54
C LEU A 39 4.25 6.40 6.84
N VAL A 40 3.49 6.75 7.87
CA VAL A 40 4.02 7.02 9.20
C VAL A 40 3.21 6.21 10.21
N LEU A 41 3.92 5.48 11.06
CA LEU A 41 3.37 4.68 12.15
C LEU A 41 4.10 5.05 13.44
N ASP A 42 3.39 5.14 14.55
CA ASP A 42 3.93 5.58 15.85
C ASP A 42 4.91 4.58 16.50
N ALA A 43 4.78 3.29 16.18
CA ALA A 43 5.55 2.19 16.75
C ALA A 43 5.93 1.13 15.68
N GLY A 44 6.11 1.58 14.43
CA GLY A 44 6.48 0.74 13.30
C GLY A 44 5.44 -0.33 12.96
N LEU A 45 5.88 -1.50 12.54
CA LEU A 45 5.00 -2.61 12.13
C LEU A 45 4.50 -3.47 13.32
N THR A 46 4.55 -2.94 14.53
CA THR A 46 4.11 -3.66 15.73
C THR A 46 2.59 -3.68 15.82
N PRO A 47 1.92 -4.83 16.11
CA PRO A 47 0.49 -4.86 16.38
C PRO A 47 0.08 -3.81 17.42
N GLY A 48 -0.98 -3.06 17.12
CA GLY A 48 -1.44 -1.91 17.90
C GLY A 48 -0.87 -0.56 17.45
N SER A 49 0.22 -0.53 16.67
CA SER A 49 0.77 0.73 16.14
C SER A 49 -0.26 1.45 15.27
N LYS A 50 -0.40 2.76 15.47
CA LYS A 50 -1.36 3.62 14.76
C LYS A 50 -0.64 4.56 13.80
N GLY A 51 -1.33 4.91 12.73
CA GLY A 51 -0.86 5.92 11.79
C GLY A 51 -1.55 5.82 10.45
N GLY A 52 -0.77 5.88 9.38
CA GLY A 52 -1.24 5.69 8.01
C GLY A 52 -0.55 6.60 7.02
N HIS A 53 -1.23 6.97 5.94
CA HIS A 53 -0.67 7.85 4.90
C HIS A 53 -1.68 8.89 4.42
N GLY A 54 -1.24 10.15 4.40
CA GLY A 54 -2.10 11.28 3.99
C GLY A 54 -3.32 11.40 4.93
N PRO A 55 -4.57 11.38 4.42
CA PRO A 55 -5.76 11.38 5.27
C PRO A 55 -6.23 9.97 5.69
N ILE A 56 -5.58 8.91 5.20
CA ILE A 56 -5.97 7.53 5.51
C ILE A 56 -5.36 7.16 6.85
N ARG A 57 -6.18 6.67 7.78
CA ARG A 57 -5.77 6.26 9.12
C ARG A 57 -6.13 4.80 9.36
N TYR A 58 -5.24 4.09 10.02
CA TYR A 58 -5.37 2.68 10.36
C TYR A 58 -4.39 2.30 11.48
N SER A 59 -4.56 1.09 12.02
CA SER A 59 -3.61 0.48 12.96
C SER A 59 -3.15 -0.88 12.46
N VAL A 60 -1.93 -1.26 12.80
CA VAL A 60 -1.44 -2.63 12.62
C VAL A 60 -2.27 -3.54 13.52
N SER A 61 -2.82 -4.60 12.94
CA SER A 61 -3.69 -5.56 13.65
C SER A 61 -3.04 -6.93 13.75
N GLU A 62 -2.37 -7.39 12.70
CA GLU A 62 -1.67 -8.67 12.66
C GLU A 62 -0.34 -8.49 11.92
N ARG A 63 0.69 -9.20 12.40
CA ARG A 63 1.99 -9.31 11.74
C ARG A 63 2.51 -10.74 11.90
N GLU A 64 2.79 -11.37 10.78
CA GLU A 64 3.60 -12.59 10.67
C GLU A 64 4.90 -12.17 9.96
N PRO A 65 6.04 -12.09 10.67
CA PRO A 65 7.27 -11.53 10.13
C PRO A 65 7.65 -12.14 8.78
N GLY A 66 7.93 -11.28 7.80
CA GLY A 66 8.33 -11.66 6.44
C GLY A 66 7.22 -12.27 5.58
N ARG A 67 6.02 -12.50 6.12
CA ARG A 67 4.96 -13.21 5.41
C ARG A 67 3.70 -12.40 5.26
N ARG A 68 3.22 -11.79 6.35
CA ARG A 68 1.89 -11.16 6.36
C ARG A 68 1.85 -9.94 7.27
N LEU A 69 1.19 -8.91 6.80
CA LEU A 69 1.02 -7.66 7.54
C LEU A 69 -0.39 -7.13 7.28
N ARG A 70 -1.19 -6.96 8.33
CA ARG A 70 -2.59 -6.50 8.22
C ARG A 70 -2.81 -5.23 9.02
N PHE A 71 -3.50 -4.29 8.42
CA PHE A 71 -3.92 -3.04 9.01
C PHE A 71 -5.43 -2.91 9.00
N VAL A 72 -6.04 -2.56 10.13
CA VAL A 72 -7.46 -2.27 10.23
C VAL A 72 -7.69 -0.77 10.08
N PHE A 73 -8.63 -0.38 9.22
CA PHE A 73 -8.97 1.03 9.01
C PHE A 73 -9.58 1.66 10.25
N ASP A 74 -9.26 2.94 10.49
CA ASP A 74 -9.94 3.73 11.50
C ASP A 74 -11.42 3.87 11.12
N PRO A 75 -12.38 3.50 11.99
CA PRO A 75 -13.81 3.61 11.70
C PRO A 75 -14.26 5.03 11.31
N ALA A 76 -13.60 6.07 11.81
CA ALA A 76 -13.89 7.47 11.49
C ALA A 76 -13.62 7.82 10.01
N LEU A 77 -12.82 7.00 9.31
CA LEU A 77 -12.59 7.14 7.87
C LEU A 77 -13.86 6.86 7.05
N GLY A 78 -14.82 6.12 7.62
CA GLY A 78 -15.96 5.58 6.89
C GLY A 78 -15.61 4.34 6.06
N LEU A 79 -14.49 3.67 6.36
CA LEU A 79 -14.13 2.35 5.86
C LEU A 79 -14.08 1.39 7.03
N ASP A 80 -14.95 0.40 7.01
CA ASP A 80 -15.00 -0.66 8.00
C ASP A 80 -14.40 -1.93 7.40
N GLY A 81 -13.19 -2.29 7.82
CA GLY A 81 -12.46 -3.42 7.27
C GLY A 81 -10.95 -3.25 7.42
N HIS A 82 -10.20 -3.95 6.59
CA HIS A 82 -8.74 -3.98 6.66
C HIS A 82 -8.10 -3.91 5.27
N HIS A 83 -6.80 -3.66 5.27
CA HIS A 83 -5.95 -3.98 4.16
C HIS A 83 -4.76 -4.80 4.61
N GLU A 84 -4.28 -5.68 3.76
CA GLU A 84 -3.20 -6.62 4.10
C GLU A 84 -2.23 -6.81 2.95
N PHE A 85 -0.98 -7.07 3.31
CA PHE A 85 0.05 -7.60 2.44
C PHE A 85 0.30 -9.06 2.80
N LEU A 86 0.48 -9.89 1.78
CA LEU A 86 0.80 -11.30 1.91
C LEU A 86 1.87 -11.68 0.88
N VAL A 87 2.91 -12.36 1.35
CA VAL A 87 3.97 -12.96 0.53
C VAL A 87 3.78 -14.48 0.54
N VAL A 88 3.72 -15.08 -0.65
CA VAL A 88 3.59 -16.54 -0.82
C VAL A 88 4.70 -17.02 -1.74
N ALA A 89 5.45 -18.04 -1.33
CA ALA A 89 6.44 -18.68 -2.19
C ALA A 89 5.76 -19.39 -3.37
N GLU A 90 6.31 -19.22 -4.57
CA GLU A 90 5.92 -19.94 -5.80
C GLU A 90 7.04 -20.84 -6.34
N GLY A 91 8.17 -20.89 -5.63
CA GLY A 91 9.38 -21.62 -5.94
C GLY A 91 10.55 -21.09 -5.09
N PRO A 92 11.77 -21.64 -5.23
CA PRO A 92 12.94 -21.17 -4.47
C PRO A 92 13.26 -19.69 -4.72
N ASP A 93 13.25 -19.27 -5.97
CA ASP A 93 13.62 -17.90 -6.40
C ASP A 93 12.42 -17.12 -6.95
N ARG A 94 11.21 -17.48 -6.52
CA ARG A 94 9.99 -16.84 -7.00
C ARG A 94 8.93 -16.78 -5.93
N CYS A 95 8.26 -15.64 -5.82
CA CYS A 95 7.15 -15.47 -4.91
C CYS A 95 6.06 -14.57 -5.50
N ARG A 96 4.91 -14.54 -4.82
CA ARG A 96 3.79 -13.67 -5.10
C ARG A 96 3.58 -12.72 -3.93
N LEU A 97 3.68 -11.42 -4.19
CA LEU A 97 3.27 -10.37 -3.28
C LEU A 97 1.84 -9.94 -3.62
N THR A 98 0.95 -10.02 -2.64
CA THR A 98 -0.46 -9.65 -2.78
C THR A 98 -0.81 -8.56 -1.78
N HIS A 99 -1.49 -7.53 -2.24
CA HIS A 99 -2.15 -6.53 -1.41
C HIS A 99 -3.66 -6.66 -1.59
N THR A 100 -4.40 -6.76 -0.48
CA THR A 100 -5.86 -6.87 -0.48
C THR A 100 -6.47 -5.80 0.40
N ILE A 101 -7.50 -5.12 -0.10
CA ILE A 101 -8.49 -4.39 0.72
C ILE A 101 -9.78 -5.17 0.73
N LEU A 102 -10.28 -5.42 1.93
CA LEU A 102 -11.60 -6.00 2.18
C LEU A 102 -12.32 -5.18 3.24
N GLY A 103 -13.55 -4.76 2.95
CA GLY A 103 -14.35 -4.01 3.90
C GLY A 103 -15.66 -3.50 3.34
N THR A 104 -16.28 -2.58 4.07
CA THR A 104 -17.55 -1.93 3.72
C THR A 104 -17.38 -0.43 3.81
N ALA A 105 -17.73 0.28 2.73
CA ALA A 105 -17.74 1.73 2.70
C ALA A 105 -19.04 2.29 3.32
N ARG A 106 -18.90 3.28 4.20
CA ARG A 106 -20.00 3.94 4.92
C ARG A 106 -19.97 5.45 4.69
N GLY A 107 -21.13 6.11 4.81
CA GLY A 107 -21.26 7.56 4.64
C GLY A 107 -20.71 8.05 3.28
N ARG A 108 -19.96 9.17 3.30
CA ARG A 108 -19.30 9.75 2.11
C ARG A 108 -18.38 8.78 1.37
N MET A 109 -17.87 7.77 2.07
CA MET A 109 -16.94 6.82 1.50
C MET A 109 -17.59 5.90 0.47
N ARG A 110 -18.93 5.73 0.52
CA ARG A 110 -19.68 5.00 -0.52
C ARG A 110 -19.49 5.60 -1.91
N VAL A 111 -19.24 6.92 -1.98
CA VAL A 111 -19.01 7.66 -3.24
C VAL A 111 -17.52 7.89 -3.47
N LEU A 112 -16.78 8.34 -2.44
CA LEU A 112 -15.35 8.64 -2.58
C LEU A 112 -14.51 7.40 -2.92
N TRP A 113 -14.89 6.23 -2.39
CA TRP A 113 -14.17 4.99 -2.66
C TRP A 113 -14.10 4.63 -4.16
N PRO A 114 -15.24 4.36 -4.85
CA PRO A 114 -15.19 3.92 -6.24
C PRO A 114 -14.70 4.99 -7.22
N LEU A 115 -14.87 6.28 -6.89
CA LEU A 115 -14.52 7.37 -7.81
C LEU A 115 -13.08 7.87 -7.65
N VAL A 116 -12.55 7.87 -6.42
CA VAL A 116 -11.29 8.57 -6.11
C VAL A 116 -10.31 7.66 -5.39
N ILE A 117 -10.69 7.16 -4.21
CA ILE A 117 -9.73 6.52 -3.29
C ILE A 117 -9.23 5.20 -3.86
N ARG A 118 -10.11 4.37 -4.45
CA ARG A 118 -9.72 3.11 -5.08
C ARG A 118 -8.58 3.31 -6.09
N TRP A 119 -8.77 4.22 -7.05
CA TRP A 119 -7.82 4.44 -8.15
C TRP A 119 -6.49 5.03 -7.68
N LEU A 120 -6.53 5.96 -6.72
CA LEU A 120 -5.33 6.50 -6.12
C LEU A 120 -4.59 5.44 -5.31
N HIS A 121 -5.31 4.60 -4.57
CA HIS A 121 -4.72 3.53 -3.76
C HIS A 121 -4.08 2.44 -4.63
N GLU A 122 -4.77 2.00 -5.68
CA GLU A 122 -4.22 1.06 -6.67
C GLU A 122 -2.90 1.57 -7.27
N ALA A 123 -2.86 2.84 -7.68
CA ALA A 123 -1.64 3.43 -8.23
C ALA A 123 -0.50 3.51 -7.21
N LEU A 124 -0.80 3.81 -5.94
CA LEU A 124 0.17 3.80 -4.86
C LEU A 124 0.74 2.38 -4.66
N VAL A 125 -0.13 1.37 -4.55
CA VAL A 125 0.28 -0.02 -4.31
C VAL A 125 1.14 -0.54 -5.47
N HIS A 126 0.81 -0.19 -6.72
CA HIS A 126 1.64 -0.55 -7.86
C HIS A 126 3.02 0.14 -7.85
N ASP A 127 3.11 1.43 -7.46
CA ASP A 127 4.40 2.09 -7.31
C ASP A 127 5.23 1.47 -6.16
N LEU A 128 4.57 1.06 -5.08
CA LEU A 128 5.20 0.31 -3.98
C LEU A 128 5.73 -1.04 -4.48
N PHE A 129 4.94 -1.78 -5.27
CA PHE A 129 5.39 -3.05 -5.84
C PHE A 129 6.57 -2.86 -6.80
N ASP A 130 6.59 -1.78 -7.60
CA ASP A 130 7.74 -1.44 -8.45
C ASP A 130 9.01 -1.20 -7.62
N ASN A 131 8.89 -0.52 -6.48
CA ASN A 131 10.03 -0.27 -5.61
C ASN A 131 10.54 -1.55 -4.94
N ILE A 132 9.63 -2.42 -4.47
CA ILE A 132 9.99 -3.71 -3.89
C ILE A 132 10.67 -4.61 -4.94
N GLU A 133 10.09 -4.73 -6.14
CA GLU A 133 10.66 -5.52 -7.23
C GLU A 133 12.04 -4.99 -7.64
N ARG A 134 12.19 -3.67 -7.73
CA ARG A 134 13.49 -3.03 -8.03
C ARG A 134 14.52 -3.31 -6.95
N ALA A 135 14.12 -3.25 -5.68
CA ALA A 135 15.02 -3.48 -4.56
C ALA A 135 15.51 -4.93 -4.49
N ALA A 136 14.68 -5.91 -4.87
CA ALA A 136 15.05 -7.32 -4.89
C ALA A 136 15.84 -7.71 -6.16
N THR A 137 15.39 -7.25 -7.33
CA THR A 137 15.86 -7.79 -8.62
C THR A 137 16.72 -6.82 -9.43
N ASN A 138 16.93 -5.58 -8.95
CA ASN A 138 17.53 -4.47 -9.70
C ASN A 138 16.80 -4.12 -11.02
N ARG A 139 15.59 -4.64 -11.24
CA ARG A 139 14.75 -4.38 -12.41
C ARG A 139 13.28 -4.25 -12.03
N VAL A 140 12.46 -3.76 -12.97
CA VAL A 140 11.00 -3.78 -12.84
C VAL A 140 10.43 -4.27 -14.17
N THR A 141 9.79 -5.43 -14.14
CA THR A 141 9.31 -6.11 -15.35
C THR A 141 8.17 -5.36 -15.99
N HIS A 142 7.25 -4.85 -15.17
CA HIS A 142 6.07 -4.11 -15.61
C HIS A 142 5.90 -2.82 -14.80
N PRO A 143 6.65 -1.76 -15.15
CA PRO A 143 6.57 -0.48 -14.45
C PRO A 143 5.17 0.10 -14.49
N ASN A 144 4.70 0.61 -13.36
CA ASN A 144 3.40 1.23 -13.25
C ASN A 144 3.32 2.51 -14.08
N ARG A 145 2.24 2.62 -14.85
CA ARG A 145 1.92 3.83 -15.62
C ARG A 145 0.60 4.39 -15.12
N TRP A 146 0.65 5.51 -14.40
CA TRP A 146 -0.56 6.14 -13.91
C TRP A 146 -1.52 6.51 -15.05
N SER A 147 -2.77 6.06 -14.91
CA SER A 147 -3.84 6.39 -15.84
C SER A 147 -4.08 7.91 -15.91
N PRO A 148 -4.66 8.43 -17.00
CA PRO A 148 -5.06 9.83 -17.10
C PRO A 148 -5.93 10.29 -15.92
N TRP A 149 -6.81 9.40 -15.44
CA TRP A 149 -7.65 9.64 -14.28
C TRP A 149 -6.84 9.85 -12.99
N VAL A 150 -5.89 8.96 -12.68
CA VAL A 150 -5.00 9.11 -11.51
C VAL A 150 -4.18 10.39 -11.60
N ARG A 151 -3.67 10.73 -12.79
CA ARG A 151 -2.91 11.96 -13.03
C ARG A 151 -3.77 13.20 -12.75
N LEU A 152 -5.02 13.22 -13.20
CA LEU A 152 -5.98 14.30 -12.93
C LEU A 152 -6.26 14.45 -11.43
N LEU A 153 -6.63 13.35 -10.75
CA LEU A 153 -6.93 13.35 -9.31
C LEU A 153 -5.74 13.86 -8.48
N ARG A 154 -4.52 13.48 -8.84
CA ARG A 154 -3.30 13.94 -8.15
C ARG A 154 -3.04 15.44 -8.37
N ARG A 155 -3.33 15.98 -9.56
CA ARG A 155 -3.23 17.43 -9.82
C ARG A 155 -4.22 18.22 -8.94
N LEU A 156 -5.49 17.79 -8.87
CA LEU A 156 -6.51 18.46 -8.06
C LEU A 156 -6.15 18.48 -6.57
N ARG A 157 -5.60 17.40 -6.03
CA ARG A 157 -5.11 17.34 -4.63
C ARG A 157 -3.94 18.30 -4.37
N LYS A 158 -3.02 18.46 -5.32
CA LYS A 158 -1.89 19.40 -5.18
C LYS A 158 -2.36 20.86 -5.15
N THR A 159 -3.35 21.20 -5.97
CA THR A 159 -3.92 22.56 -6.02
C THR A 159 -4.64 22.93 -4.73
N SER A 160 -5.37 21.98 -4.12
CA SER A 160 -6.05 22.20 -2.84
C SER A 160 -5.06 22.43 -1.68
N ARG A 161 -3.89 21.77 -1.66
CA ARG A 161 -2.85 21.97 -0.64
C ARG A 161 -2.05 23.27 -0.77
N ARG A 162 -2.16 23.99 -1.89
CA ARG A 162 -1.50 25.30 -2.11
C ARG A 162 -2.40 26.50 -1.76
N ARG A 163 -3.68 26.25 -1.46
CA ARG A 163 -4.70 27.28 -1.21
C ARG A 163 -5.20 27.32 0.24
N GLY A 164 -4.62 26.54 1.14
CA GLY A 164 -4.84 26.59 2.58
C GLY A 164 -3.49 26.66 3.28
#